data_AF-A0A841EN30-F1
#
_entry.id   AF-A0A841EN30-F1
#
_cell.length_a   1.000
_cell.length_b   1.000
_cell.length_c   1.000
_cell.angle_alpha   90.00
_cell.angle_beta   90.00
_cell.angle_gamma   90.00
#
_symmetry.space_group_name_H-M   'P 1'
#
loop_
_entity.id
_entity.type
_entity.pdbx_description
1 polymer ?
#
loop_
_entity_poly.entity_id
_entity_poly.type
_entity_poly.pdbx_seq_one_letter_code
_entity_poly.pdbx_strand_id
1 'polypeptide(L)'
;MNSILNFFPENVMSAVGWTLLHSVWQLMALAIVLKAVFIFSKNSAIKKYWFGFASLLFQVFASIITFLIVFEENSVSSITQTNLTFDKIAQANLSTSSTITSNTSVWMDFQVLFSENVNLLVTAWMIGMLFLSVRLMGGYFYTEQLRWKYTKTIQGDTLVLFNQLLEKVKIKKGINLLESSLATSPMTIGFLQPVILLPIGLITGLSNNELEAVLAHELAHIKRHDYLVNIIQSLVEILFFFHPATWWISANIREERENCCDDLAIELCGNNVHLAKALTKVEIFQQQTNMSLAMGFAGKKQTLLGRVHRILGVKKTKSVNYAGIIIMSLFALTTFVFVNLPNNADAQTSPQTPKTSKKTVTTTTKVTKKTSRSVSVKSDFNNNLNISNGNIYVNGERIHLSPSDSIKVAKELQAIEILEKKMEPHQKKIETLSNQIAVYSQQINEHSQPMNDFSIKISELSNKLSKLGEKQGSIAEKMMSYKEGSQARKNAEQSMNQIEKEMKIIEQQMEKYGDEMGKIGERMNFNSAPIDSLSKLIELEAKPIEALGKEMELHAKEIHKVLPASVRAKINSAFNSIPDFPEAPTPPTPPAPASFPTPPSPPSIKP
;
A
#
# COMPACT_ATOMS: atom_id res chain seq x y z
N MET A 1 -28.91 2.43 24.98
CA MET A 1 -28.51 1.59 23.82
C MET A 1 -27.44 0.57 24.26
N ASN A 2 -27.69 -0.24 25.29
CA ASN A 2 -26.68 -1.16 25.86
C ASN A 2 -27.02 -2.65 25.71
N SER A 3 -28.08 -3.02 24.99
CA SER A 3 -28.60 -4.40 25.03
C SER A 3 -27.87 -5.39 24.13
N ILE A 4 -27.01 -4.96 23.20
CA ILE A 4 -26.22 -5.85 22.33
C ILE A 4 -24.87 -6.26 22.98
N LEU A 5 -24.42 -5.55 24.02
CA LEU A 5 -23.10 -5.75 24.63
C LEU A 5 -23.05 -6.84 25.73
N ASN A 6 -24.19 -7.40 26.15
CA ASN A 6 -24.25 -8.39 27.25
C ASN A 6 -24.10 -9.86 26.78
N PHE A 7 -23.72 -10.12 25.53
CA PHE A 7 -23.56 -11.51 25.05
C PHE A 7 -22.30 -12.21 25.57
N PHE A 8 -21.27 -11.45 25.94
CA PHE A 8 -20.01 -12.00 26.47
C PHE A 8 -19.67 -11.36 27.83
N PRO A 9 -19.06 -12.13 28.75
CA PRO A 9 -18.53 -11.60 30.00
C PRO A 9 -17.53 -10.45 29.77
N GLU A 10 -17.55 -9.43 30.64
CA GLU A 10 -16.67 -8.25 30.51
C GLU A 10 -15.18 -8.60 30.53
N ASN A 11 -14.78 -9.61 31.31
CA ASN A 11 -13.41 -10.12 31.34
C ASN A 11 -12.97 -10.72 29.98
N VAL A 12 -13.89 -11.37 29.26
CA VAL A 12 -13.62 -11.89 27.91
C VAL A 12 -13.47 -10.74 26.92
N MET A 13 -14.38 -9.76 26.94
CA MET A 13 -14.31 -8.60 26.04
C MET A 13 -13.02 -7.80 26.26
N SER A 14 -12.65 -7.55 27.52
CA SER A 14 -11.39 -6.90 27.87
C SER A 14 -10.19 -7.70 27.37
N ALA A 15 -10.16 -9.01 27.62
CA ALA A 15 -9.05 -9.87 27.19
C ALA A 15 -8.88 -9.91 25.67
N VAL A 16 -9.99 -9.98 24.91
CA VAL A 16 -9.93 -9.90 23.44
C VAL A 16 -9.38 -8.55 22.99
N GLY A 17 -9.87 -7.44 23.55
CA GLY A 17 -9.42 -6.10 23.16
C GLY A 17 -7.92 -5.88 23.40
N TRP A 18 -7.42 -6.27 24.58
CA TRP A 18 -5.98 -6.24 24.88
C TRP A 18 -5.19 -7.17 23.97
N THR A 19 -5.70 -8.37 23.66
CA THR A 19 -5.06 -9.28 22.69
C THR A 19 -4.93 -8.64 21.31
N LEU A 20 -5.97 -7.95 20.84
CA LEU A 20 -5.94 -7.21 19.57
C LEU A 20 -4.89 -6.10 19.61
N LEU A 21 -4.75 -5.39 20.72
CA LEU A 21 -3.73 -4.35 20.90
C LEU A 21 -2.31 -4.94 20.86
N HIS A 22 -2.05 -6.04 21.58
CA HIS A 22 -0.76 -6.74 21.54
C HIS A 22 -0.45 -7.31 20.16
N SER A 23 -1.46 -7.73 19.39
CA SER A 23 -1.26 -8.27 18.05
C SER A 23 -0.61 -7.27 17.08
N VAL A 24 -0.76 -5.95 17.32
CA VAL A 24 -0.19 -4.88 16.48
C VAL A 24 1.34 -4.94 16.46
N TRP A 25 1.98 -4.96 17.63
CA TRP A 25 3.43 -4.99 17.70
C TRP A 25 3.98 -6.38 17.32
N GLN A 26 3.25 -7.46 17.67
CA GLN A 26 3.63 -8.84 17.34
C GLN A 26 3.72 -9.06 15.82
N LEU A 27 2.69 -8.63 15.07
CA LEU A 27 2.66 -8.74 13.61
C LEU A 27 3.73 -7.89 12.95
N MET A 28 3.98 -6.68 13.47
CA MET A 28 5.02 -5.80 12.92
C MET A 28 6.41 -6.40 13.12
N ALA A 29 6.72 -6.89 14.33
CA ALA A 29 7.98 -7.56 14.63
C ALA A 29 8.18 -8.80 13.73
N LEU A 30 7.14 -9.61 13.58
CA LEU A 30 7.17 -10.80 12.75
C LEU A 30 7.42 -10.48 11.26
N ALA A 31 6.79 -9.43 10.74
CA ALA A 31 7.00 -8.99 9.36
C ALA A 31 8.42 -8.46 9.11
N ILE A 32 9.03 -7.78 10.09
CA ILE A 32 10.43 -7.34 10.00
C ILE A 32 11.37 -8.55 9.93
N VAL A 33 11.17 -9.54 10.82
CA VAL A 33 11.96 -10.78 10.82
C VAL A 33 11.82 -11.50 9.48
N LEU A 34 10.59 -11.67 8.98
CA LEU A 34 10.34 -12.34 7.70
C LEU A 34 11.02 -11.62 6.53
N LYS A 35 10.93 -10.28 6.50
CA LYS A 35 11.57 -9.45 5.47
C LYS A 35 13.10 -9.55 5.54
N ALA A 36 13.68 -9.56 6.73
CA ALA A 36 15.11 -9.78 6.93
C ALA A 36 15.53 -11.17 6.39
N VAL A 37 14.79 -12.23 6.71
CA VAL A 37 15.04 -13.58 6.20
C VAL A 37 15.02 -13.61 4.66
N PHE A 38 14.11 -12.87 4.01
CA PHE A 38 14.03 -12.81 2.55
C PHE A 38 15.14 -12.00 1.88
N ILE A 39 15.70 -11.01 2.58
CA ILE A 39 16.82 -10.20 2.07
C ILE A 39 18.15 -10.94 2.24
N PHE A 40 18.38 -11.51 3.43
CA PHE A 40 19.67 -12.10 3.78
C PHE A 40 19.83 -13.54 3.31
N SER A 41 18.74 -14.20 2.90
CA SER A 41 18.80 -15.56 2.37
C SER A 41 18.42 -15.61 0.89
N LYS A 42 19.27 -16.28 0.08
CA LYS A 42 18.95 -16.69 -1.29
C LYS A 42 17.97 -17.88 -1.28
N ASN A 43 16.84 -17.71 -0.62
CA ASN A 43 15.82 -18.74 -0.48
C ASN A 43 15.10 -18.98 -1.81
N SER A 44 14.88 -20.25 -2.14
CA SER A 44 13.97 -20.67 -3.20
C SER A 44 12.53 -20.26 -2.87
N ALA A 45 11.67 -20.17 -3.90
CA ALA A 45 10.25 -19.81 -3.75
C ALA A 45 9.55 -20.68 -2.68
N ILE A 46 9.84 -21.98 -2.67
CA ILE A 46 9.26 -22.92 -1.72
C ILE A 46 9.59 -22.61 -0.26
N LYS A 47 10.82 -22.19 0.04
CA LYS A 47 11.20 -21.81 1.40
C LYS A 47 10.49 -20.53 1.82
N LYS A 48 10.41 -19.54 0.93
CA LYS A 48 9.72 -18.27 1.22
C LYS A 48 8.23 -18.46 1.45
N TYR A 49 7.60 -19.32 0.65
CA TYR A 49 6.21 -19.75 0.83
C TYR A 49 6.00 -20.33 2.24
N TRP A 50 6.80 -21.33 2.64
CA TRP A 50 6.66 -21.96 3.96
C TRP A 50 6.99 -21.03 5.11
N PHE A 51 7.99 -20.15 4.99
CA PHE A 51 8.27 -19.14 6.01
C PHE A 51 7.10 -18.18 6.18
N GLY A 52 6.53 -17.67 5.08
CA GLY A 52 5.36 -16.81 5.15
C GLY A 52 4.16 -17.52 5.80
N PHE A 53 3.88 -18.75 5.41
CA PHE A 53 2.79 -19.54 5.99
C PHE A 53 3.01 -19.84 7.48
N ALA A 54 4.22 -20.23 7.86
CA ALA A 54 4.59 -20.45 9.25
C ALA A 54 4.47 -19.18 10.09
N SER A 55 4.80 -18.00 9.54
CA SER A 55 4.58 -16.72 10.21
C SER A 55 3.09 -16.47 10.48
N LEU A 56 2.19 -16.74 9.53
CA LEU A 56 0.75 -16.58 9.79
C LEU A 56 0.25 -17.49 10.92
N LEU A 57 0.68 -18.76 10.94
CA LEU A 57 0.33 -19.69 12.01
C LEU A 57 0.93 -19.27 13.37
N PHE A 58 2.18 -18.82 13.37
CA PHE A 58 2.85 -18.32 14.56
C PHE A 58 2.11 -17.12 15.14
N GLN A 59 1.61 -16.21 14.30
CA GLN A 59 0.83 -15.07 14.77
C GLN A 59 -0.44 -15.51 15.51
N VAL A 60 -1.20 -16.45 14.93
CA VAL A 60 -2.42 -16.96 15.57
C VAL A 60 -2.08 -17.59 16.92
N PHE A 61 -1.02 -18.38 16.98
CA PHE A 61 -0.57 -19.01 18.20
C PHE A 61 -0.12 -17.99 19.27
N ALA A 62 0.64 -16.98 18.88
CA ALA A 62 1.06 -15.89 19.78
C ALA A 62 -0.14 -15.10 20.33
N SER A 63 -1.16 -14.83 19.50
CA SER A 63 -2.39 -14.17 19.93
C SER A 63 -3.21 -15.04 20.89
N ILE A 64 -3.27 -16.35 20.68
CA ILE A 64 -3.94 -17.28 21.62
C ILE A 64 -3.22 -17.26 22.98
N ILE A 65 -1.89 -17.36 23.00
CA ILE A 65 -1.11 -17.30 24.26
C ILE A 65 -1.36 -15.96 24.97
N THR A 66 -1.33 -14.85 24.22
CA THR A 66 -1.56 -13.52 24.78
C THR A 66 -2.95 -13.42 25.40
N PHE A 67 -3.97 -13.94 24.71
CA PHE A 67 -5.33 -13.99 25.23
C PHE A 67 -5.41 -14.77 26.55
N LEU A 68 -4.77 -15.94 26.64
CA LEU A 68 -4.78 -16.76 27.85
C LEU A 68 -4.14 -16.02 29.04
N ILE A 69 -3.00 -15.36 28.82
CA ILE A 69 -2.31 -14.58 29.86
C ILE A 69 -3.19 -13.43 30.36
N VAL A 70 -3.71 -12.63 29.43
CA VAL A 70 -4.53 -11.45 29.79
C VAL A 70 -5.86 -11.86 30.42
N PHE A 71 -6.46 -12.95 29.95
CA PHE A 71 -7.71 -13.46 30.50
C PHE A 71 -7.54 -13.93 31.96
N GLU A 72 -6.42 -14.59 32.27
CA GLU A 72 -6.10 -15.01 33.63
C GLU A 72 -5.92 -13.80 34.57
N GLU A 73 -5.14 -12.81 34.15
CA GLU A 73 -4.89 -11.58 34.93
C GLU A 73 -6.17 -10.79 35.24
N ASN A 74 -7.05 -10.65 34.23
CA ASN A 74 -8.35 -9.99 34.38
C ASN A 74 -9.29 -10.77 35.31
N SER A 75 -9.24 -12.11 35.27
CA SER A 75 -10.10 -12.95 36.11
C SER A 75 -9.70 -12.90 37.58
N VAL A 76 -8.40 -12.83 37.88
CA VAL A 76 -7.87 -12.70 39.26
C VAL A 76 -8.19 -11.33 39.87
N SER A 77 -8.14 -10.27 39.06
CA SER A 77 -8.43 -8.90 39.50
C SER A 77 -9.89 -8.68 39.89
N SER A 78 -10.84 -9.28 39.16
CA SER A 78 -12.27 -9.22 39.49
C SER A 78 -12.63 -9.94 40.80
N ILE A 79 -11.93 -11.03 41.14
CA ILE A 79 -12.11 -11.77 42.39
C ILE A 79 -11.54 -10.98 43.58
N THR A 80 -10.44 -10.26 43.38
CA THR A 80 -9.78 -9.51 44.46
C THR A 80 -10.55 -8.23 44.81
N GLN A 81 -11.14 -7.54 43.82
CA GLN A 81 -11.96 -6.33 44.07
C GLN A 81 -13.29 -6.63 44.79
N THR A 82 -13.90 -7.79 44.55
CA THR A 82 -15.13 -8.21 45.25
C THR A 82 -14.90 -8.50 46.73
N ASN A 83 -13.73 -9.05 47.10
CA ASN A 83 -13.35 -9.22 48.50
C ASN A 83 -12.91 -7.89 49.16
N LEU A 84 -12.17 -7.04 48.45
CA LEU A 84 -11.73 -5.73 48.96
C LEU A 84 -12.87 -4.70 49.12
N THR A 85 -13.94 -4.81 48.34
CA THR A 85 -15.14 -3.95 48.52
C THR A 85 -15.92 -4.31 49.76
N PHE A 86 -15.95 -5.59 50.16
CA PHE A 86 -16.53 -6.02 51.43
C PHE A 86 -15.77 -5.45 52.63
N ASP A 87 -14.43 -5.49 52.60
CA ASP A 87 -13.58 -4.91 53.66
C ASP A 87 -13.55 -3.38 53.65
N LYS A 88 -13.57 -2.74 52.46
CA LYS A 88 -13.61 -1.27 52.35
C LYS A 88 -14.96 -0.67 52.74
N ILE A 89 -16.10 -1.34 52.48
CA ILE A 89 -17.41 -0.87 52.97
C ILE A 89 -17.44 -0.95 54.51
N ALA A 90 -16.75 -1.92 55.12
CA ALA A 90 -16.59 -1.97 56.58
C ALA A 90 -15.70 -0.84 57.14
N GLN A 91 -14.74 -0.33 56.36
CA GLN A 91 -13.82 0.76 56.76
C GLN A 91 -14.22 2.17 56.28
N ALA A 92 -15.17 2.29 55.33
CA ALA A 92 -15.55 3.56 54.69
C ALA A 92 -16.36 4.51 55.58
N ASN A 93 -16.71 4.13 56.82
CA ASN A 93 -17.32 5.05 57.78
C ASN A 93 -16.30 6.01 58.45
N LEU A 94 -15.00 5.84 58.23
CA LEU A 94 -13.96 6.73 58.75
C LEU A 94 -12.87 6.95 57.71
N SER A 95 -13.09 7.81 56.72
CA SER A 95 -12.01 8.56 56.06
C SER A 95 -12.54 9.64 55.12
N THR A 96 -12.28 10.87 55.52
CA THR A 96 -12.53 12.13 54.82
C THR A 96 -11.86 12.13 53.45
N SER A 97 -12.59 12.53 52.40
CA SER A 97 -12.12 12.64 51.02
C SER A 97 -10.93 13.58 50.88
N SER A 98 -9.73 13.03 50.72
CA SER A 98 -8.58 13.74 50.18
C SER A 98 -8.53 13.52 48.67
N THR A 99 -8.84 14.56 47.89
CA THR A 99 -8.67 14.56 46.43
C THR A 99 -7.18 14.55 46.09
N ILE A 100 -6.63 13.38 45.82
CA ILE A 100 -5.28 13.21 45.28
C ILE A 100 -5.34 13.59 43.81
N THR A 101 -4.80 14.75 43.43
CA THR A 101 -4.46 15.05 42.03
C THR A 101 -3.18 14.32 41.68
N SER A 102 -3.30 13.07 41.24
CA SER A 102 -2.18 12.30 40.67
C SER A 102 -1.85 12.85 39.29
N ASN A 103 -0.59 13.24 39.06
CA ASN A 103 -0.05 13.36 37.70
C ASN A 103 -0.08 11.97 37.06
N THR A 104 -1.17 11.64 36.36
CA THR A 104 -1.26 10.37 35.63
C THR A 104 -0.31 10.41 34.45
N SER A 105 0.37 9.28 34.20
CA SER A 105 1.17 9.12 32.99
C SER A 105 0.23 9.09 31.78
N VAL A 106 0.67 9.58 30.62
CA VAL A 106 -0.09 9.50 29.35
C VAL A 106 -0.52 8.06 29.04
N TRP A 107 0.27 7.08 29.50
CA TRP A 107 -0.06 5.66 29.42
C TRP A 107 -1.28 5.31 30.27
N MET A 108 -1.34 5.74 31.52
CA MET A 108 -2.49 5.49 32.40
C MET A 108 -3.77 6.10 31.82
N ASP A 109 -3.71 7.33 31.29
CA ASP A 109 -4.86 7.96 30.62
C ASP A 109 -5.31 7.15 29.40
N PHE A 110 -4.37 6.63 28.60
CA PHE A 110 -4.68 5.74 27.49
C PHE A 110 -5.29 4.42 27.97
N GLN A 111 -4.76 3.78 29.01
CA GLN A 111 -5.29 2.53 29.56
C GLN A 111 -6.74 2.70 30.02
N VAL A 112 -7.04 3.81 30.70
CA VAL A 112 -8.40 4.14 31.14
C VAL A 112 -9.31 4.34 29.92
N LEU A 113 -8.94 5.22 28.98
CA LEU A 113 -9.73 5.46 27.77
C LEU A 113 -9.92 4.19 26.93
N PHE A 114 -8.89 3.36 26.80
CA PHE A 114 -8.95 2.10 26.07
C PHE A 114 -9.88 1.11 26.77
N SER A 115 -9.76 0.96 28.09
CA SER A 115 -10.62 0.07 28.88
C SER A 115 -12.10 0.49 28.84
N GLU A 116 -12.40 1.79 28.85
CA GLU A 116 -13.76 2.31 28.71
C GLU A 116 -14.36 2.02 27.33
N ASN A 117 -13.53 2.00 26.28
CA ASN A 117 -13.96 1.84 24.89
C ASN A 117 -13.68 0.43 24.30
N VAL A 118 -13.15 -0.50 25.10
CA VAL A 118 -12.72 -1.83 24.64
C VAL A 118 -13.88 -2.61 24.03
N ASN A 119 -15.07 -2.51 24.64
CA ASN A 119 -16.28 -3.18 24.19
C ASN A 119 -16.72 -2.71 22.79
N LEU A 120 -16.60 -1.41 22.51
CA LEU A 120 -16.92 -0.85 21.20
C LEU A 120 -15.92 -1.32 20.14
N LEU A 121 -14.62 -1.35 20.49
CA LEU A 121 -13.55 -1.81 19.60
C LEU A 121 -13.73 -3.28 19.23
N VAL A 122 -13.96 -4.16 20.21
CA VAL A 122 -14.19 -5.59 19.97
C VAL A 122 -15.47 -5.81 19.16
N THR A 123 -16.52 -5.05 19.42
CA THR A 123 -17.77 -5.12 18.63
C THR A 123 -17.53 -4.70 17.17
N ALA A 124 -16.80 -3.62 16.94
CA ALA A 124 -16.44 -3.18 15.59
C ALA A 124 -15.58 -4.23 14.87
N TRP A 125 -14.63 -4.85 15.56
CA TRP A 125 -13.83 -5.96 15.05
C TRP A 125 -14.68 -7.18 14.67
N MET A 126 -15.63 -7.59 15.54
CA MET A 126 -16.57 -8.69 15.26
C MET A 126 -17.44 -8.42 14.03
N ILE A 127 -17.94 -7.20 13.86
CA ILE A 127 -18.71 -6.80 12.68
C ILE A 127 -17.85 -6.92 11.42
N GLY A 128 -16.61 -6.43 11.47
CA GLY A 128 -15.65 -6.57 10.37
C GLY A 128 -15.37 -8.03 10.00
N MET A 129 -15.15 -8.88 11.01
CA MET A 129 -14.97 -10.31 10.81
C MET A 129 -16.19 -10.98 10.19
N LEU A 130 -17.39 -10.67 10.68
CA LEU A 130 -18.64 -11.21 10.15
C LEU A 130 -18.82 -10.82 8.69
N PHE A 131 -18.62 -9.54 8.36
CA PHE A 131 -18.71 -9.05 6.99
C PHE A 131 -17.74 -9.77 6.05
N LEU A 132 -16.47 -9.91 6.44
CA LEU A 132 -15.45 -10.59 5.63
C LEU A 132 -15.70 -12.10 5.54
N SER A 133 -16.25 -12.72 6.59
CA SER A 133 -16.65 -14.13 6.58
C SER A 133 -17.81 -14.39 5.62
N VAL A 134 -18.83 -13.54 5.62
CA VAL A 134 -19.94 -13.61 4.66
C VAL A 134 -19.43 -13.41 3.23
N ARG A 135 -18.52 -12.46 3.00
CA ARG A 135 -17.86 -12.26 1.70
C ARG A 135 -17.08 -13.50 1.26
N LEU A 136 -16.30 -14.11 2.15
CA LEU A 136 -15.52 -15.32 1.86
C LEU A 136 -16.46 -16.49 1.51
N MET A 137 -17.53 -16.66 2.29
CA MET A 137 -18.51 -17.71 2.08
C MET A 137 -19.29 -17.53 0.78
N GLY A 138 -19.64 -16.29 0.42
CA GLY A 138 -20.23 -15.96 -0.89
C GLY A 138 -19.29 -16.27 -2.05
N GLY A 139 -17.99 -15.97 -1.91
CA GLY A 139 -16.97 -16.34 -2.90
C GLY A 139 -16.84 -17.85 -3.06
N TYR A 140 -16.82 -18.60 -1.95
CA TYR A 140 -16.82 -20.06 -1.96
C TYR A 140 -18.03 -20.63 -2.70
N PHE A 141 -19.25 -20.18 -2.34
CA PHE A 141 -20.47 -20.63 -3.02
C PHE A 141 -20.50 -20.27 -4.50
N TYR A 142 -19.98 -19.10 -4.89
CA TYR A 142 -19.87 -18.71 -6.29
C TYR A 142 -18.94 -19.66 -7.07
N THR A 143 -17.77 -19.99 -6.51
CA THR A 143 -16.85 -20.95 -7.16
C THR A 143 -17.41 -22.36 -7.21
N GLU A 144 -18.09 -22.80 -6.16
CA GLU A 144 -18.77 -24.10 -6.14
C GLU A 144 -19.92 -24.16 -7.15
N GLN A 145 -20.63 -23.05 -7.38
CA GLN A 145 -21.66 -22.98 -8.42
C GLN A 145 -21.09 -23.17 -9.82
N LEU A 146 -19.88 -22.63 -10.10
CA LEU A 146 -19.20 -22.81 -11.39
C LEU A 146 -18.85 -24.28 -11.67
N ARG A 147 -18.63 -25.12 -10.63
CA ARG A 147 -18.41 -26.56 -10.82
C ARG A 147 -19.59 -27.25 -11.50
N TRP A 148 -20.82 -26.82 -11.19
CA TRP A 148 -22.04 -27.50 -11.61
C TRP A 148 -22.73 -26.86 -12.82
N LYS A 149 -22.42 -25.59 -13.13
CA LYS A 149 -23.17 -24.82 -14.12
C LYS A 149 -22.42 -24.73 -15.45
N TYR A 150 -23.05 -25.23 -16.53
CA TYR A 150 -22.51 -25.24 -17.90
C TYR A 150 -21.11 -25.86 -18.02
N THR A 151 -20.87 -26.93 -17.25
CA THR A 151 -19.66 -27.73 -17.36
C THR A 151 -19.90 -29.00 -18.17
N LYS A 152 -18.92 -29.37 -18.99
CA LYS A 152 -18.88 -30.64 -19.74
C LYS A 152 -17.59 -31.37 -19.45
N THR A 153 -17.62 -32.70 -19.45
CA THR A 153 -16.39 -33.48 -19.32
C THR A 153 -15.56 -33.35 -20.60
N ILE A 154 -14.27 -33.03 -20.45
CA ILE A 154 -13.35 -32.93 -21.59
C ILE A 154 -13.10 -34.33 -22.16
N GLN A 155 -13.17 -34.46 -23.48
CA GLN A 155 -12.94 -35.71 -24.22
C GLN A 155 -11.82 -35.54 -25.26
N GLY A 156 -11.34 -36.66 -25.81
CA GLY A 156 -10.33 -36.67 -26.89
C GLY A 156 -8.91 -36.43 -26.41
N ASP A 157 -8.10 -35.82 -27.27
CA ASP A 157 -6.63 -35.67 -27.08
C ASP A 157 -6.26 -34.94 -25.79
N THR A 158 -7.05 -33.94 -25.39
CA THR A 158 -6.82 -33.20 -24.14
C THR A 158 -6.96 -34.09 -22.90
N LEU A 159 -7.89 -35.06 -22.92
CA LEU A 159 -8.06 -36.00 -21.81
C LEU A 159 -6.90 -36.99 -21.75
N VAL A 160 -6.37 -37.42 -22.90
CA VAL A 160 -5.18 -38.28 -22.98
C VAL A 160 -3.97 -37.55 -22.41
N LEU A 161 -3.74 -36.31 -22.83
CA LEU A 161 -2.68 -35.45 -22.31
C LEU A 161 -2.80 -35.25 -20.79
N PHE A 162 -4.02 -35.00 -20.30
CA PHE A 162 -4.28 -34.85 -18.87
C PHE A 162 -3.94 -36.11 -18.07
N ASN A 163 -4.35 -37.29 -18.56
CA ASN A 163 -4.03 -38.56 -17.90
C ASN A 163 -2.52 -38.85 -17.88
N GLN A 164 -1.79 -38.52 -18.96
CA GLN A 164 -0.33 -38.62 -18.98
C GLN A 164 0.33 -37.70 -17.94
N LEU A 165 -0.17 -36.47 -17.79
CA LEU A 165 0.30 -35.54 -16.78
C LEU A 165 0.01 -36.04 -15.35
N LEU A 166 -1.17 -36.61 -15.09
CA LEU A 166 -1.51 -37.19 -13.79
C LEU A 166 -0.51 -38.28 -13.36
N GLU A 167 -0.10 -39.12 -14.31
CA GLU A 167 0.93 -40.15 -14.08
C GLU A 167 2.30 -39.53 -13.79
N LYS A 168 2.73 -38.53 -14.58
CA LYS A 168 4.00 -37.80 -14.35
C LYS A 168 4.03 -37.12 -12.98
N VAL A 169 2.93 -36.49 -12.57
CA VAL A 169 2.83 -35.73 -11.32
C VAL A 169 2.71 -36.65 -10.09
N LYS A 170 2.33 -37.93 -10.31
CA LYS A 170 2.09 -38.99 -9.32
C LYS A 170 0.93 -38.69 -8.37
N ILE A 171 -0.16 -38.13 -8.88
CA ILE A 171 -1.39 -37.91 -8.09
C ILE A 171 -2.32 -39.12 -8.24
N LYS A 172 -2.90 -39.58 -7.12
CA LYS A 172 -3.88 -40.69 -7.13
C LYS A 172 -5.15 -40.27 -7.88
N LYS A 173 -5.73 -41.20 -8.67
CA LYS A 173 -6.95 -40.98 -9.47
C LYS A 173 -8.08 -40.39 -8.60
N GLY A 174 -8.80 -39.40 -9.14
CA GLY A 174 -9.86 -38.66 -8.44
C GLY A 174 -10.00 -37.19 -8.84
N ILE A 175 -9.17 -36.70 -9.77
CA ILE A 175 -9.25 -35.34 -10.31
C ILE A 175 -10.07 -35.37 -11.60
N ASN A 176 -11.10 -34.53 -11.68
CA ASN A 176 -11.90 -34.37 -12.90
C ASN A 176 -11.44 -33.16 -13.69
N LEU A 177 -11.40 -33.29 -15.01
CA LEU A 177 -11.13 -32.19 -15.94
C LEU A 177 -12.42 -31.83 -16.67
N LEU A 178 -12.92 -30.63 -16.43
CA LEU A 178 -14.15 -30.12 -17.03
C LEU A 178 -13.87 -28.87 -17.88
N GLU A 179 -14.60 -28.79 -18.98
CA GLU A 179 -14.73 -27.60 -19.81
C GLU A 179 -15.82 -26.71 -19.24
N SER A 180 -15.61 -25.41 -19.17
CA SER A 180 -16.60 -24.44 -18.68
C SER A 180 -16.75 -23.27 -19.65
N SER A 181 -18.00 -22.92 -19.97
CA SER A 181 -18.32 -21.72 -20.77
C SER A 181 -18.35 -20.43 -19.94
N LEU A 182 -18.41 -20.54 -18.60
CA LEU A 182 -18.45 -19.40 -17.69
C LEU A 182 -17.08 -19.05 -17.08
N ALA A 183 -16.13 -19.98 -17.09
CA ALA A 183 -14.80 -19.72 -16.56
C ALA A 183 -14.04 -18.73 -17.45
N THR A 184 -13.45 -17.69 -16.85
CA THR A 184 -12.65 -16.67 -17.53
C THR A 184 -11.14 -16.92 -17.45
N SER A 185 -10.73 -17.91 -16.65
CA SER A 185 -9.38 -18.43 -16.57
C SER A 185 -9.39 -19.91 -16.15
N PRO A 186 -8.31 -20.67 -16.40
CA PRO A 186 -8.12 -21.97 -15.79
C PRO A 186 -8.23 -21.81 -14.27
N MET A 187 -8.93 -22.74 -13.62
CA MET A 187 -9.03 -22.74 -12.17
C MET A 187 -9.25 -24.14 -11.61
N THR A 188 -8.62 -24.40 -10.48
CA THR A 188 -8.82 -25.61 -9.69
C THR A 188 -9.83 -25.34 -8.57
N ILE A 189 -10.89 -26.16 -8.49
CA ILE A 189 -11.99 -26.03 -7.51
C ILE A 189 -12.17 -27.34 -6.75
N GLY A 190 -12.50 -27.25 -5.46
CA GLY A 190 -12.86 -28.40 -4.64
C GLY A 190 -11.68 -28.99 -3.86
N PHE A 191 -11.97 -29.49 -2.66
CA PHE A 191 -10.98 -30.05 -1.73
C PHE A 191 -10.90 -31.59 -1.82
N LEU A 192 -12.03 -32.28 -1.56
CA LEU A 192 -12.06 -33.76 -1.49
C LEU A 192 -12.04 -34.41 -2.88
N GLN A 193 -12.64 -33.74 -3.86
CA GLN A 193 -12.66 -34.14 -5.27
C GLN A 193 -12.29 -32.90 -6.10
N PRO A 194 -10.99 -32.58 -6.20
CA PRO A 194 -10.55 -31.42 -6.97
C PRO A 194 -10.94 -31.58 -8.44
N VAL A 195 -11.41 -30.48 -9.02
CA VAL A 195 -11.85 -30.38 -10.40
C VAL A 195 -11.10 -29.21 -11.05
N ILE A 196 -10.49 -29.46 -12.20
CA ILE A 196 -9.89 -28.41 -13.03
C ILE A 196 -10.95 -27.96 -14.02
N LEU A 197 -11.30 -26.68 -13.98
CA LEU A 197 -12.14 -26.02 -14.98
C LEU A 197 -11.26 -25.34 -16.01
N LEU A 198 -11.46 -25.69 -17.29
CA LEU A 198 -10.81 -25.03 -18.42
C LEU A 198 -11.84 -24.23 -19.25
N PRO A 199 -11.58 -22.95 -19.51
CA PRO A 199 -12.38 -22.16 -20.44
C PRO A 199 -12.33 -22.71 -21.88
N ILE A 200 -13.47 -22.81 -22.54
CA ILE A 200 -13.61 -23.29 -23.94
C ILE A 200 -12.64 -22.55 -24.87
N GLY A 201 -12.64 -21.22 -24.79
CA GLY A 201 -11.82 -20.37 -25.68
C GLY A 201 -10.31 -20.55 -25.49
N LEU A 202 -9.86 -21.03 -24.33
CA LEU A 202 -8.45 -21.37 -24.11
C LEU A 202 -8.07 -22.72 -24.70
N ILE A 203 -8.98 -23.70 -24.63
CA ILE A 203 -8.73 -25.03 -25.23
C ILE A 203 -8.49 -24.89 -26.74
N THR A 204 -9.23 -24.00 -27.41
CA THR A 204 -9.07 -23.75 -28.86
C THR A 204 -7.94 -22.79 -29.22
N GLY A 205 -7.49 -21.93 -28.28
CA GLY A 205 -6.49 -20.89 -28.53
C GLY A 205 -5.04 -21.26 -28.14
N LEU A 206 -4.86 -22.34 -27.39
CA LEU A 206 -3.56 -22.84 -26.95
C LEU A 206 -3.09 -23.98 -27.85
N SER A 207 -1.80 -23.99 -28.16
CA SER A 207 -1.15 -25.18 -28.74
C SER A 207 -1.06 -26.31 -27.71
N ASN A 208 -0.88 -27.56 -28.14
CA ASN A 208 -0.79 -28.71 -27.24
C ASN A 208 0.28 -28.54 -26.15
N ASN A 209 1.44 -27.97 -26.49
CA ASN A 209 2.51 -27.74 -25.51
C ASN A 209 2.17 -26.63 -24.51
N GLU A 210 1.44 -25.60 -24.93
CA GLU A 210 0.97 -24.53 -24.04
C GLU A 210 -0.15 -25.04 -23.12
N LEU A 211 -1.04 -25.89 -23.64
CA LEU A 211 -2.09 -26.56 -22.88
C LEU A 211 -1.50 -27.53 -21.84
N GLU A 212 -0.47 -28.30 -22.21
CA GLU A 212 0.28 -29.16 -21.29
C GLU A 212 0.86 -28.32 -20.13
N ALA A 213 1.47 -27.16 -20.44
CA ALA A 213 2.04 -26.28 -19.42
C ALA A 213 0.98 -25.70 -18.46
N VAL A 214 -0.19 -25.29 -18.97
CA VAL A 214 -1.30 -24.80 -18.13
C VAL A 214 -1.86 -25.91 -17.24
N LEU A 215 -2.07 -27.10 -17.79
CA LEU A 215 -2.54 -28.25 -17.02
C LEU A 215 -1.53 -28.67 -15.94
N ALA A 216 -0.23 -28.65 -16.26
CA ALA A 216 0.82 -28.94 -15.28
C ALA A 216 0.84 -27.91 -14.14
N HIS A 217 0.59 -26.63 -14.43
CA HIS A 217 0.44 -25.57 -13.43
C HIS A 217 -0.76 -25.80 -12.51
N GLU A 218 -1.94 -26.10 -13.07
CA GLU A 218 -3.13 -26.40 -12.26
C GLU A 218 -2.96 -27.67 -11.41
N LEU A 219 -2.34 -28.71 -11.97
CA LEU A 219 -2.00 -29.93 -11.23
C LEU A 219 -1.00 -29.66 -10.10
N ALA A 220 -0.10 -28.70 -10.26
CA ALA A 220 0.83 -28.28 -9.21
C ALA A 220 0.08 -27.71 -7.98
N HIS A 221 -0.96 -26.90 -8.19
CA HIS A 221 -1.82 -26.41 -7.11
C HIS A 221 -2.49 -27.56 -6.33
N ILE A 222 -2.96 -28.59 -7.04
CA ILE A 222 -3.59 -29.76 -6.41
C ILE A 222 -2.56 -30.56 -5.61
N LYS A 223 -1.39 -30.87 -6.21
CA LYS A 223 -0.32 -31.63 -5.57
C LYS A 223 0.15 -30.98 -4.27
N ARG A 224 0.20 -29.66 -4.25
CA ARG A 224 0.65 -28.85 -3.11
C ARG A 224 -0.45 -28.56 -2.10
N HIS A 225 -1.69 -28.95 -2.38
CA HIS A 225 -2.86 -28.66 -1.55
C HIS A 225 -3.04 -27.16 -1.26
N ASP A 226 -2.79 -26.32 -2.27
CA ASP A 226 -2.77 -24.86 -2.10
C ASP A 226 -4.13 -24.28 -1.66
N TYR A 227 -5.24 -25.00 -1.90
CA TYR A 227 -6.56 -24.61 -1.40
C TYR A 227 -6.60 -24.57 0.14
N LEU A 228 -5.92 -25.51 0.84
CA LEU A 228 -5.95 -25.59 2.30
C LEU A 228 -5.22 -24.40 2.90
N VAL A 229 -4.05 -24.10 2.34
CA VAL A 229 -3.26 -22.93 2.71
C VAL A 229 -4.06 -21.66 2.41
N ASN A 230 -4.76 -21.59 1.29
CA ASN A 230 -5.61 -20.45 0.96
C ASN A 230 -6.75 -20.25 1.97
N ILE A 231 -7.42 -21.32 2.42
CA ILE A 231 -8.46 -21.24 3.45
C ILE A 231 -7.89 -20.72 4.76
N ILE A 232 -6.80 -21.31 5.24
CA ILE A 232 -6.14 -20.88 6.49
C ILE A 232 -5.70 -19.43 6.37
N GLN A 233 -5.08 -19.06 5.26
CA GLN A 233 -4.65 -17.69 4.97
C GLN A 233 -5.83 -16.71 4.97
N SER A 234 -6.96 -17.05 4.34
CA SER A 234 -8.18 -16.22 4.36
C SER A 234 -8.78 -16.08 5.76
N LEU A 235 -8.75 -17.13 6.58
CA LEU A 235 -9.19 -17.04 7.98
C LEU A 235 -8.29 -16.09 8.78
N VAL A 236 -6.97 -16.17 8.61
CA VAL A 236 -6.03 -15.25 9.27
C VAL A 236 -6.20 -13.80 8.78
N GLU A 237 -6.44 -13.60 7.48
CA GLU A 237 -6.79 -12.27 6.92
C GLU A 237 -8.09 -11.72 7.53
N ILE A 238 -9.09 -12.57 7.80
CA ILE A 238 -10.33 -12.15 8.49
C ILE A 238 -10.02 -11.74 9.93
N LEU A 239 -9.24 -12.53 10.67
CA LEU A 239 -8.92 -12.23 12.07
C LEU A 239 -8.15 -10.92 12.22
N PHE A 240 -7.19 -10.66 11.33
CA PHE A 240 -6.28 -9.51 11.39
C PHE A 240 -6.48 -8.53 10.22
N PHE A 241 -7.72 -8.35 9.75
CA PHE A 241 -8.04 -7.56 8.57
C PHE A 241 -7.60 -6.09 8.65
N PHE A 242 -7.50 -5.55 9.87
CA PHE A 242 -7.08 -4.18 10.13
C PHE A 242 -5.55 -4.01 10.01
N HIS A 243 -4.77 -5.09 9.92
CA HIS A 243 -3.33 -5.03 10.03
C HIS A 243 -2.60 -5.10 8.67
N PRO A 244 -1.86 -4.05 8.26
CA PRO A 244 -1.18 -4.01 6.96
C PRO A 244 -0.11 -5.11 6.79
N ALA A 245 0.56 -5.51 7.87
CA ALA A 245 1.57 -6.57 7.80
C ALA A 245 0.95 -7.94 7.46
N THR A 246 -0.26 -8.25 7.91
CA THR A 246 -0.95 -9.49 7.54
C THR A 246 -1.20 -9.52 6.04
N TRP A 247 -1.70 -8.42 5.48
CA TRP A 247 -1.90 -8.28 4.03
C TRP A 247 -0.59 -8.41 3.24
N TRP A 248 0.50 -7.87 3.75
CA TRP A 248 1.83 -7.99 3.14
C TRP A 248 2.35 -9.44 3.15
N ILE A 249 2.34 -10.11 4.31
CA ILE A 249 2.75 -11.52 4.43
C ILE A 249 1.89 -12.39 3.50
N SER A 250 0.57 -12.17 3.54
CA SER A 250 -0.39 -12.88 2.72
C SER A 250 -0.18 -12.67 1.22
N ALA A 251 0.12 -11.44 0.79
CA ALA A 251 0.46 -11.13 -0.61
C ALA A 251 1.74 -11.85 -1.05
N ASN A 252 2.75 -11.92 -0.18
CA ASN A 252 3.98 -12.66 -0.46
C ASN A 252 3.72 -14.17 -0.57
N ILE A 253 2.88 -14.76 0.29
CA ILE A 253 2.50 -16.18 0.16
C ILE A 253 1.81 -16.43 -1.19
N ARG A 254 0.90 -15.54 -1.62
CA ARG A 254 0.24 -15.66 -2.94
C ARG A 254 1.24 -15.60 -4.09
N GLU A 255 2.18 -14.66 -4.06
CA GLU A 255 3.22 -14.55 -5.10
C GLU A 255 4.11 -15.80 -5.14
N GLU A 256 4.59 -16.25 -3.97
CA GLU A 256 5.47 -17.41 -3.91
C GLU A 256 4.74 -18.73 -4.20
N ARG A 257 3.42 -18.80 -3.97
CA ARG A 257 2.58 -19.93 -4.39
C ARG A 257 2.58 -20.08 -5.91
N GLU A 258 2.33 -18.99 -6.64
CA GLU A 258 2.39 -19.01 -8.10
C GLU A 258 3.80 -19.39 -8.59
N ASN A 259 4.85 -18.82 -7.98
CA ASN A 259 6.23 -19.16 -8.32
C ASN A 259 6.54 -20.65 -8.11
N CYS A 260 6.06 -21.25 -7.02
CA CYS A 260 6.23 -22.68 -6.77
C CYS A 260 5.51 -23.55 -7.80
N CYS A 261 4.32 -23.14 -8.24
CA CYS A 261 3.55 -23.88 -9.24
C CYS A 261 4.18 -23.77 -10.63
N ASP A 262 4.64 -22.58 -11.00
CA ASP A 262 5.43 -22.34 -12.21
C ASP A 262 6.70 -23.22 -12.23
N ASP A 263 7.43 -23.29 -11.10
CA ASP A 263 8.66 -24.09 -10.99
C ASP A 263 8.39 -25.59 -11.19
N LEU A 264 7.29 -26.10 -10.60
CA LEU A 264 6.89 -27.49 -10.77
C LEU A 264 6.37 -27.78 -12.19
N ALA A 265 5.64 -26.84 -12.80
CA ALA A 265 5.19 -26.97 -14.19
C ALA A 265 6.37 -27.02 -15.17
N ILE A 266 7.41 -26.20 -14.93
CA ILE A 266 8.65 -26.24 -15.68
C ILE A 266 9.37 -27.58 -15.51
N GLU A 267 9.45 -28.10 -14.28
CA GLU A 267 10.07 -29.41 -14.01
C GLU A 267 9.36 -30.56 -14.75
N LEU A 268 8.03 -30.48 -14.88
CA LEU A 268 7.21 -31.51 -15.53
C LEU A 268 7.24 -31.44 -17.06
N CYS A 269 7.22 -30.23 -17.63
CA CYS A 269 7.09 -30.03 -19.08
C CYS A 269 8.43 -29.75 -19.78
N GLY A 270 9.48 -29.40 -19.03
CA GLY A 270 10.85 -29.18 -19.55
C GLY A 270 11.03 -27.95 -20.44
N ASN A 271 10.02 -27.08 -20.58
CA ASN A 271 10.10 -25.91 -21.46
C ASN A 271 9.46 -24.64 -20.86
N ASN A 272 10.32 -23.75 -20.40
CA ASN A 272 9.96 -22.47 -19.78
C ASN A 272 9.25 -21.51 -20.75
N VAL A 273 9.58 -21.56 -22.04
CA VAL A 273 9.02 -20.66 -23.06
C VAL A 273 7.55 -20.99 -23.33
N HIS A 274 7.20 -22.28 -23.36
CA HIS A 274 5.80 -22.71 -23.50
C HIS A 274 4.96 -22.23 -22.32
N LEU A 275 5.46 -22.35 -21.08
CA LEU A 275 4.76 -21.82 -19.92
C LEU A 275 4.59 -20.29 -19.99
N ALA A 276 5.64 -19.55 -20.31
CA ALA A 276 5.57 -18.09 -20.43
C ALA A 276 4.56 -17.62 -21.49
N LYS A 277 4.54 -18.28 -22.66
CA LYS A 277 3.56 -18.02 -23.72
C LYS A 277 2.14 -18.36 -23.27
N ALA A 278 1.96 -19.52 -22.65
CA ALA A 278 0.65 -19.96 -22.18
C ALA A 278 0.08 -19.01 -21.12
N LEU A 279 0.88 -18.61 -20.12
CA LEU A 279 0.48 -17.62 -19.11
C LEU A 279 0.07 -16.28 -19.74
N THR A 280 0.81 -15.83 -20.76
CA THR A 280 0.49 -14.59 -21.48
C THR A 280 -0.85 -14.71 -22.22
N LYS A 281 -1.10 -15.83 -22.91
CA LYS A 281 -2.38 -16.08 -23.59
C LYS A 281 -3.56 -16.20 -22.62
N VAL A 282 -3.36 -16.88 -21.48
CA VAL A 282 -4.36 -16.99 -20.41
C VAL A 282 -4.74 -15.61 -19.89
N GLU A 283 -3.77 -14.74 -19.63
CA GLU A 283 -4.03 -13.38 -19.18
C GLU A 283 -4.76 -12.54 -20.24
N ILE A 284 -4.35 -12.62 -21.50
CA ILE A 284 -5.03 -11.92 -22.61
C ILE A 284 -6.49 -12.34 -22.68
N PHE A 285 -6.77 -13.65 -22.61
CA PHE A 285 -8.13 -14.18 -22.58
C PHE A 285 -8.92 -13.72 -21.36
N GLN A 286 -8.29 -13.70 -20.18
CA GLN A 286 -8.91 -13.22 -18.95
C GLN A 286 -9.27 -11.72 -19.04
N GLN A 287 -8.42 -10.89 -19.66
CA GLN A 287 -8.69 -9.46 -19.86
C GLN A 287 -9.79 -9.19 -20.87
N GLN A 288 -9.90 -10.02 -21.92
CA GLN A 288 -10.96 -9.93 -22.92
C GLN A 288 -12.34 -10.34 -22.36
N THR A 289 -12.37 -11.30 -21.45
CA THR A 289 -13.61 -11.85 -20.88
C THR A 289 -14.10 -11.10 -19.64
N ASN A 290 -13.20 -10.47 -18.86
CA ASN A 290 -13.57 -9.65 -17.71
C ASN A 290 -13.82 -8.20 -18.11
N MET A 291 -14.97 -7.93 -18.74
CA MET A 291 -15.49 -6.58 -18.92
C MET A 291 -16.20 -6.13 -17.62
N SER A 292 -15.45 -6.01 -16.53
CA SER A 292 -15.99 -5.63 -15.21
C SER A 292 -15.52 -4.24 -14.81
N LEU A 293 -16.48 -3.46 -14.28
CA LEU A 293 -16.35 -2.12 -13.67
C LEU A 293 -15.50 -2.11 -12.37
N ALA A 294 -14.35 -2.78 -12.39
CA ALA A 294 -13.43 -2.81 -11.25
C ALA A 294 -12.19 -1.99 -11.58
N MET A 295 -12.18 -0.72 -11.14
CA MET A 295 -10.94 0.00 -10.80
C MET A 295 -10.25 -0.69 -9.61
N GLY A 296 -9.84 -1.94 -9.81
CA GLY A 296 -9.26 -2.79 -8.78
C GLY A 296 -7.76 -2.96 -9.01
N PHE A 297 -6.98 -2.02 -8.48
CA PHE A 297 -5.53 -2.10 -8.26
C PHE A 297 -4.65 -2.50 -9.46
N ALA A 298 -3.79 -1.58 -9.88
CA ALA A 298 -2.70 -1.77 -10.85
C ALA A 298 -1.69 -2.91 -10.52
N GLY A 299 -1.91 -3.69 -9.47
CA GLY A 299 -1.06 -4.80 -9.04
C GLY A 299 -1.14 -6.06 -9.92
N LYS A 300 -2.27 -6.39 -10.56
CA LYS A 300 -2.41 -7.64 -11.34
C LYS A 300 -1.51 -7.71 -12.59
N LYS A 301 -1.29 -6.58 -13.28
CA LYS A 301 -0.38 -6.53 -14.45
C LYS A 301 1.09 -6.70 -14.04
N GLN A 302 1.45 -6.22 -12.85
CA GLN A 302 2.82 -6.33 -12.34
C GLN A 302 3.16 -7.77 -11.92
N THR A 303 2.16 -8.56 -11.49
CA THR A 303 2.37 -9.96 -11.09
C THR A 303 2.64 -10.89 -12.28
N LEU A 304 1.92 -10.74 -13.40
CA LEU A 304 2.20 -11.57 -14.61
C LEU A 304 3.59 -11.26 -15.16
N LEU A 305 3.92 -9.98 -15.38
CA LEU A 305 5.24 -9.60 -15.88
C LEU A 305 6.33 -10.12 -14.95
N GLY A 306 6.16 -10.03 -13.63
CA GLY A 306 7.09 -10.61 -12.66
C GLY A 306 7.34 -12.10 -12.90
N ARG A 307 6.28 -12.89 -13.09
CA ARG A 307 6.36 -14.33 -13.38
C ARG A 307 7.05 -14.64 -14.70
N VAL A 308 6.66 -13.97 -15.79
CA VAL A 308 7.27 -14.19 -17.12
C VAL A 308 8.77 -13.86 -17.10
N HIS A 309 9.16 -12.73 -16.50
CA HIS A 309 10.57 -12.37 -16.34
C HIS A 309 11.33 -13.43 -15.52
N ARG A 310 10.73 -13.97 -14.46
CA ARG A 310 11.33 -15.01 -13.62
C ARG A 310 11.52 -16.31 -14.40
N ILE A 311 10.48 -16.77 -15.10
CA ILE A 311 10.49 -18.00 -15.92
C ILE A 311 11.54 -17.93 -17.03
N LEU A 312 11.70 -16.76 -17.66
CA LEU A 312 12.69 -16.50 -18.72
C LEU A 312 14.09 -16.16 -18.18
N GLY A 313 14.29 -16.13 -16.85
CA GLY A 313 15.61 -15.89 -16.25
C GLY A 313 16.11 -14.45 -16.32
N VAL A 314 15.22 -13.47 -16.57
CA VAL A 314 15.60 -12.05 -16.61
C VAL A 314 15.90 -11.56 -15.20
N LYS A 315 17.17 -11.21 -14.95
CA LYS A 315 17.64 -10.72 -13.64
C LYS A 315 17.13 -9.31 -13.39
N LYS A 316 16.10 -9.16 -12.54
CA LYS A 316 15.75 -7.86 -11.93
C LYS A 316 16.70 -7.54 -10.77
N THR A 317 17.30 -6.36 -10.79
CA THR A 317 17.93 -5.78 -9.60
C THR A 317 16.82 -5.34 -8.64
N LYS A 318 16.60 -6.11 -7.57
CA LYS A 318 15.65 -5.70 -6.52
C LYS A 318 16.31 -4.60 -5.67
N SER A 319 15.81 -3.37 -5.75
CA SER A 319 16.20 -2.34 -4.77
C SER A 319 15.49 -2.63 -3.44
N VAL A 320 16.27 -2.67 -2.37
CA VAL A 320 15.73 -2.88 -1.02
C VAL A 320 15.38 -1.51 -0.44
N ASN A 321 14.10 -1.28 -0.11
CA ASN A 321 13.69 -0.08 0.60
C ASN A 321 14.01 -0.24 2.10
N TYR A 322 15.19 0.20 2.51
CA TYR A 322 15.66 0.18 3.90
C TYR A 322 14.90 1.16 4.80
N ALA A 323 14.47 2.31 4.27
CA ALA A 323 13.71 3.31 5.03
C ALA A 323 12.40 2.72 5.59
N GLY A 324 11.69 1.95 4.78
CA GLY A 324 10.47 1.26 5.23
C GLY A 324 10.73 0.24 6.35
N ILE A 325 11.90 -0.42 6.36
CA ILE A 325 12.26 -1.37 7.43
C ILE A 325 12.51 -0.63 8.74
N ILE A 326 13.23 0.49 8.68
CA ILE A 326 13.53 1.31 9.85
C ILE A 326 12.24 1.87 10.47
N ILE A 327 11.34 2.41 9.64
CA ILE A 327 10.05 2.95 10.11
C ILE A 327 9.20 1.86 10.78
N MET A 328 9.07 0.68 10.16
CA MET A 328 8.35 -0.44 10.78
C MET A 328 8.99 -0.89 12.10
N SER A 329 10.33 -0.89 12.17
CA SER A 329 11.05 -1.30 13.38
C SER A 329 10.88 -0.30 14.53
N LEU A 330 10.94 0.99 14.23
CA LEU A 330 10.65 2.05 15.21
C LEU A 330 9.21 1.96 15.70
N PHE A 331 8.24 1.75 14.79
CA PHE A 331 6.83 1.62 15.17
C PHE A 331 6.56 0.36 16.01
N ALA A 332 7.17 -0.78 15.67
CA ALA A 332 7.07 -2.00 16.46
C ALA A 332 7.65 -1.80 17.87
N LEU A 333 8.80 -1.13 17.97
CA LEU A 333 9.45 -0.88 19.25
C LEU A 333 8.67 0.11 20.11
N THR A 334 8.15 1.20 19.53
CA THR A 334 7.35 2.17 20.27
C THR A 334 6.06 1.54 20.77
N THR A 335 5.34 0.78 19.95
CA THR A 335 4.12 0.08 20.37
C THR A 335 4.40 -1.01 21.40
N PHE A 336 5.50 -1.77 21.26
CA PHE A 336 5.92 -2.75 22.26
C PHE A 336 6.22 -2.10 23.61
N VAL A 337 7.04 -1.06 23.64
CA VAL A 337 7.38 -0.34 24.88
C VAL A 337 6.12 0.29 25.46
N PHE A 338 5.28 0.93 24.63
CA PHE A 338 4.06 1.58 25.07
C PHE A 338 3.10 0.60 25.75
N VAL A 339 2.91 -0.59 25.18
CA VAL A 339 1.99 -1.60 25.72
C VAL A 339 2.53 -2.31 26.97
N ASN A 340 3.85 -2.43 27.13
CA ASN A 340 4.48 -3.18 28.23
C ASN A 340 5.10 -2.28 29.33
N LEU A 341 4.76 -0.98 29.37
CA LEU A 341 5.24 -0.08 30.42
C LEU A 341 4.67 -0.48 31.80
N PRO A 342 5.53 -0.76 32.81
CA PRO A 342 5.05 -1.07 34.15
C PRO A 342 4.40 0.17 34.80
N ASN A 343 3.30 -0.04 35.52
CA ASN A 343 2.60 1.00 36.27
C ASN A 343 3.42 1.40 37.51
N ASN A 344 4.34 2.36 37.34
CA ASN A 344 5.08 2.95 38.45
C ASN A 344 4.20 3.99 39.17
N ALA A 345 3.30 3.53 40.04
CA ALA A 345 2.38 4.40 40.79
C ALA A 345 2.92 4.90 42.16
N ASP A 346 4.11 4.49 42.59
CA ASP A 346 4.58 4.74 43.98
C ASP A 346 5.58 5.89 44.17
N ALA A 347 5.72 6.82 43.22
CA ALA A 347 6.64 7.95 43.39
C ALA A 347 5.94 9.32 43.34
N GLN A 348 5.81 9.92 44.53
CA GLN A 348 5.72 11.35 44.85
C GLN A 348 4.33 11.96 45.18
N THR A 349 4.10 12.14 46.48
CA THR A 349 3.17 13.10 47.08
C THR A 349 3.92 14.34 47.60
N SER A 350 3.60 15.54 47.08
CA SER A 350 3.38 16.73 47.93
C SER A 350 2.73 17.88 47.15
N PRO A 351 1.93 18.74 47.82
CA PRO A 351 0.82 19.46 47.20
C PRO A 351 1.03 20.98 47.12
N GLN A 352 0.37 21.65 46.17
CA GLN A 352 -0.35 22.93 46.42
C GLN A 352 -1.21 23.41 45.23
N THR A 353 -2.36 23.98 45.62
CA THR A 353 -3.59 24.36 44.91
C THR A 353 -3.59 25.81 44.36
N PRO A 354 -4.72 26.44 43.96
CA PRO A 354 -5.30 26.48 42.60
C PRO A 354 -5.51 27.94 42.11
N LYS A 355 -5.97 28.16 40.85
CA LYS A 355 -6.86 29.30 40.47
C LYS A 355 -7.40 29.26 39.02
N THR A 356 -8.69 28.97 38.93
CA THR A 356 -9.77 29.77 38.28
C THR A 356 -9.78 30.06 36.76
N SER A 357 -10.54 29.24 36.04
CA SER A 357 -11.66 29.53 35.10
C SER A 357 -11.87 30.93 34.48
N LYS A 358 -12.03 30.97 33.14
CA LYS A 358 -13.18 31.50 32.35
C LYS A 358 -12.87 31.33 30.83
N LYS A 359 -13.55 30.48 30.05
CA LYS A 359 -14.88 30.58 29.37
C LYS A 359 -14.94 31.46 28.09
N THR A 360 -15.13 30.75 26.96
CA THR A 360 -16.14 30.91 25.88
C THR A 360 -15.90 31.80 24.63
N VAL A 361 -16.31 31.21 23.48
CA VAL A 361 -16.94 31.74 22.24
C VAL A 361 -16.02 31.82 21.00
N THR A 362 -16.03 30.88 20.04
CA THR A 362 -16.96 30.53 18.91
C THR A 362 -16.72 31.34 17.60
N THR A 363 -16.81 30.61 16.45
CA THR A 363 -17.18 31.06 15.07
C THR A 363 -16.10 31.82 14.28
N THR A 364 -15.83 31.69 12.97
CA THR A 364 -16.29 30.83 11.85
C THR A 364 -15.49 31.23 10.59
N THR A 365 -15.06 30.22 9.80
CA THR A 365 -14.93 30.16 8.32
C THR A 365 -14.36 31.34 7.51
N LYS A 366 -13.30 31.12 6.72
CA LYS A 366 -13.35 31.02 5.24
C LYS A 366 -11.98 30.95 4.55
N VAL A 367 -11.98 30.05 3.57
CA VAL A 367 -11.07 29.81 2.44
C VAL A 367 -10.82 31.07 1.61
N THR A 368 -9.55 31.37 1.27
CA THR A 368 -9.09 31.65 -0.11
C THR A 368 -7.57 31.83 -0.27
N LYS A 369 -7.00 31.02 -1.19
CA LYS A 369 -5.89 31.28 -2.13
C LYS A 369 -4.94 32.48 -1.88
N LYS A 370 -3.64 32.18 -1.78
CA LYS A 370 -2.62 32.62 -2.78
C LYS A 370 -1.27 31.93 -2.55
N THR A 371 -0.94 31.04 -3.48
CA THR A 371 0.38 30.43 -3.67
C THR A 371 1.34 31.50 -4.16
N SER A 372 2.25 31.95 -3.30
CA SER A 372 3.50 32.67 -3.61
C SER A 372 4.12 33.07 -2.27
N ARG A 373 5.01 32.24 -1.71
CA ARG A 373 5.87 32.68 -0.61
C ARG A 373 7.28 32.20 -0.87
N SER A 374 8.07 33.13 -1.39
CA SER A 374 9.52 33.15 -1.20
C SER A 374 9.81 32.83 0.27
N VAL A 375 10.82 32.00 0.50
CA VAL A 375 11.36 31.70 1.84
C VAL A 375 11.91 32.99 2.42
N SER A 376 11.07 33.73 3.13
CA SER A 376 11.47 34.86 3.96
C SER A 376 11.65 34.36 5.40
N VAL A 377 12.73 33.64 5.66
CA VAL A 377 13.31 33.53 7.03
C VAL A 377 13.93 34.89 7.44
N LYS A 378 14.01 35.84 6.50
CA LYS A 378 14.69 37.13 6.56
C LYS A 378 14.19 38.18 7.57
N SER A 379 13.20 37.97 8.45
CA SER A 379 12.70 39.14 9.22
C SER A 379 12.26 38.96 10.67
N ASP A 380 11.72 37.85 11.15
CA ASP A 380 10.92 37.97 12.38
C ASP A 380 11.70 37.78 13.70
N PHE A 381 12.89 37.17 13.65
CA PHE A 381 13.77 37.06 14.82
C PHE A 381 14.66 38.31 14.99
N ASN A 382 15.17 38.87 13.88
CA ASN A 382 16.05 40.04 13.88
C ASN A 382 15.30 41.38 13.92
N ASN A 383 14.07 41.48 13.39
CA ASN A 383 13.28 42.73 13.52
C ASN A 383 12.76 42.97 14.93
N ASN A 384 12.68 41.91 15.74
CA ASN A 384 12.09 41.97 17.07
C ASN A 384 13.15 41.93 18.18
N LEU A 385 14.44 41.71 17.90
CA LEU A 385 15.52 41.74 18.90
C LEU A 385 16.70 42.57 18.36
N ASN A 386 16.89 43.78 18.87
CA ASN A 386 17.96 44.68 18.42
C ASN A 386 18.91 45.04 19.57
N ILE A 387 20.20 45.14 19.28
CA ILE A 387 21.21 45.62 20.22
C ILE A 387 21.63 47.02 19.80
N SER A 388 21.40 48.00 20.68
CA SER A 388 21.87 49.37 20.48
C SER A 388 22.48 49.90 21.78
N ASN A 389 23.71 50.42 21.71
CA ASN A 389 24.45 50.98 22.85
C ASN A 389 24.50 50.05 24.10
N GLY A 390 24.73 48.75 23.91
CA GLY A 390 24.84 47.77 25.00
C GLY A 390 23.51 47.35 25.64
N ASN A 391 22.37 47.79 25.09
CA ASN A 391 21.02 47.44 25.56
C ASN A 391 20.30 46.55 24.54
N ILE A 392 19.53 45.58 25.03
CA ILE A 392 18.73 44.66 24.21
C ILE A 392 17.28 45.18 24.17
N TYR A 393 16.76 45.33 22.96
CA TYR A 393 15.41 45.81 22.68
C TYR A 393 14.58 44.67 22.11
N VAL A 394 13.39 44.43 22.66
CA VAL A 394 12.38 43.55 22.04
C VAL A 394 11.19 44.37 21.57
N ASN A 395 10.89 44.33 20.27
CA ASN A 395 9.84 45.14 19.63
C ASN A 395 9.93 46.64 19.96
N GLY A 396 11.13 47.17 20.14
CA GLY A 396 11.38 48.57 20.52
C GLY A 396 11.35 48.86 22.03
N GLU A 397 10.96 47.91 22.90
CA GLU A 397 11.01 48.06 24.36
C GLU A 397 12.36 47.60 24.92
N ARG A 398 12.99 48.42 25.78
CA ARG A 398 14.27 48.07 26.43
C ARG A 398 14.04 47.01 27.50
N ILE A 399 14.78 45.90 27.41
CA ILE A 399 14.78 44.87 28.44
C ILE A 399 15.93 45.14 29.41
N HIS A 400 15.61 45.23 30.69
CA HIS A 400 16.62 45.27 31.75
C HIS A 400 17.10 43.85 32.05
N LEU A 401 18.29 43.52 31.53
CA LEU A 401 19.00 42.27 31.82
C LEU A 401 20.17 42.58 32.77
N SER A 402 20.59 41.58 33.54
CA SER A 402 21.85 41.66 34.28
C SER A 402 23.00 41.91 33.29
N PRO A 403 24.03 42.70 33.64
CA PRO A 403 25.20 42.93 32.76
C PRO A 403 25.87 41.64 32.27
N SER A 404 25.78 40.56 33.04
CA SER A 404 26.29 39.24 32.65
C SER A 404 25.42 38.54 31.58
N ASP A 405 24.09 38.68 31.70
CA ASP A 405 23.11 38.08 30.81
C ASP A 405 23.04 38.80 29.46
N SER A 406 23.21 40.13 29.44
CA SER A 406 23.23 40.92 28.21
C SER A 406 24.44 40.60 27.32
N ILE A 407 25.62 40.40 27.93
CA ILE A 407 26.84 39.96 27.22
C ILE A 407 26.64 38.56 26.64
N LYS A 408 26.02 37.65 27.40
CA LYS A 408 25.73 36.29 26.94
C LYS A 408 24.80 36.30 25.72
N VAL A 409 23.68 37.03 25.79
CA VAL A 409 22.73 37.16 24.66
C VAL A 409 23.38 37.80 23.44
N ALA A 410 24.20 38.84 23.61
CA ALA A 410 24.91 39.49 22.50
C ALA A 410 25.88 38.54 21.79
N LYS A 411 26.59 37.70 22.54
CA LYS A 411 27.51 36.70 22.00
C LYS A 411 26.79 35.63 21.18
N GLU A 412 25.65 35.13 21.67
CA GLU A 412 24.85 34.11 20.97
C GLU A 412 24.19 34.69 19.70
N LEU A 413 23.74 35.95 19.72
CA LEU A 413 23.19 36.62 18.53
C LEU A 413 24.24 36.84 17.45
N GLN A 414 25.47 37.21 17.83
CA GLN A 414 26.58 37.32 16.89
C GLN A 414 26.94 35.96 16.26
N ALA A 415 26.82 34.86 17.01
CA ALA A 415 27.03 33.52 16.48
C ALA A 415 25.97 33.16 15.42
N ILE A 416 24.69 33.49 15.68
CA ILE A 416 23.59 33.28 14.72
C ILE A 416 23.82 34.08 13.43
N GLU A 417 24.26 35.34 13.51
CA GLU A 417 24.56 36.18 12.33
C GLU A 417 25.69 35.59 11.46
N ILE A 418 26.73 35.04 12.10
CA ILE A 418 27.83 34.37 11.40
C ILE A 418 27.34 33.10 10.69
N LEU A 419 26.46 32.33 11.32
CA LEU A 419 25.87 31.13 10.73
C LEU A 419 24.97 31.46 9.54
N GLU A 420 24.18 32.53 9.63
CA GLU A 420 23.33 33.02 8.53
C GLU A 420 24.19 33.40 7.31
N LYS A 421 25.29 34.12 7.53
CA LYS A 421 26.24 34.48 6.46
C LYS A 421 26.89 33.25 5.80
N LYS A 422 27.05 32.14 6.53
CA LYS A 422 27.54 30.86 5.98
C LYS A 422 26.48 30.12 5.15
N MET A 423 25.19 30.37 5.38
CA MET A 423 24.09 29.74 4.63
C MET A 423 23.81 30.41 3.28
N GLU A 424 24.04 31.72 3.16
CA GLU A 424 23.82 32.49 1.92
C GLU A 424 24.40 31.86 0.63
N PRO A 425 25.67 31.38 0.58
CA PRO A 425 26.22 30.80 -0.64
C PRO A 425 25.52 29.50 -1.06
N HIS A 426 25.07 28.68 -0.10
CA HIS A 426 24.33 27.45 -0.38
C HIS A 426 22.91 27.74 -0.89
N GLN A 427 22.24 28.74 -0.31
CA GLN A 427 20.91 29.17 -0.78
C GLN A 427 20.95 29.66 -2.25
N LYS A 428 21.95 30.49 -2.62
CA LYS A 428 22.12 30.96 -4.00
C LYS A 428 22.38 29.83 -4.99
N LYS A 429 23.12 28.79 -4.59
CA LYS A 429 23.36 27.60 -5.42
C LYS A 429 22.09 26.79 -5.63
N ILE A 430 21.30 26.55 -4.58
CA ILE A 430 20.03 25.83 -4.67
C ILE A 430 19.04 26.58 -5.58
N GLU A 431 18.98 27.91 -5.48
CA GLU A 431 18.17 28.75 -6.35
C GLU A 431 18.60 28.61 -7.82
N THR A 432 19.90 28.67 -8.09
CA THR A 432 20.44 28.50 -9.45
C THR A 432 20.11 27.12 -10.03
N LEU A 433 20.30 26.05 -9.25
CA LEU A 433 19.99 24.68 -9.67
C LEU A 433 18.48 24.49 -9.90
N SER A 434 17.63 25.07 -9.05
CA SER A 434 16.17 25.02 -9.20
C SER A 434 15.71 25.71 -10.49
N ASN A 435 16.31 26.84 -10.84
CA ASN A 435 16.05 27.53 -12.10
C ASN A 435 16.47 26.69 -13.32
N GLN A 436 17.57 25.92 -13.24
CA GLN A 436 17.97 25.00 -14.31
C GLN A 436 16.99 23.84 -14.47
N ILE A 437 16.51 23.26 -13.37
CA ILE A 437 15.47 22.20 -13.42
C ILE A 437 14.19 22.74 -14.07
N ALA A 438 13.79 23.97 -13.76
CA ALA A 438 12.63 24.60 -14.38
C ALA A 438 12.73 24.66 -15.91
N VAL A 439 13.90 25.04 -16.45
CA VAL A 439 14.15 25.08 -17.91
C VAL A 439 14.03 23.69 -18.54
N TYR A 440 14.65 22.67 -17.95
CA TYR A 440 14.55 21.29 -18.47
C TYR A 440 13.13 20.74 -18.38
N SER A 441 12.39 21.05 -17.30
CA SER A 441 11.00 20.64 -17.14
C SER A 441 10.08 21.24 -18.22
N GLN A 442 10.32 22.50 -18.60
CA GLN A 442 9.60 23.16 -19.68
C GLN A 442 9.87 22.50 -21.03
N GLN A 443 11.14 22.18 -21.33
CA GLN A 443 11.52 21.50 -22.57
C GLN A 443 10.86 20.12 -22.70
N ILE A 444 10.79 19.34 -21.61
CA ILE A 444 10.10 18.03 -21.62
C ILE A 444 8.61 18.21 -21.87
N ASN A 445 7.98 19.21 -21.26
CA ASN A 445 6.56 19.46 -21.42
C ASN A 445 6.20 19.84 -22.88
N GLU A 446 7.00 20.69 -23.52
CA GLU A 446 6.82 21.07 -24.94
C GLU A 446 6.95 19.86 -25.89
N HIS A 447 7.87 18.92 -25.60
CA HIS A 447 8.06 17.71 -26.42
C HIS A 447 7.01 16.61 -26.17
N SER A 448 6.22 16.71 -25.11
CA SER A 448 5.19 15.72 -24.74
C SER A 448 3.84 15.93 -25.46
N GLN A 449 3.57 17.15 -25.96
CA GLN A 449 2.35 17.49 -26.70
C GLN A 449 2.06 16.59 -27.91
N PRO A 450 3.00 16.35 -28.84
CA PRO A 450 2.75 15.45 -29.97
C PRO A 450 2.44 14.00 -29.55
N MET A 451 2.92 13.56 -28.38
CA MET A 451 2.63 12.22 -27.86
C MET A 451 1.14 12.05 -27.52
N ASN A 452 0.49 13.09 -27.00
CA ASN A 452 -0.94 13.06 -26.72
C ASN A 452 -1.77 13.00 -28.02
N ASP A 453 -1.38 13.78 -29.03
CA ASP A 453 -2.03 13.80 -30.35
C ASP A 453 -1.91 12.45 -31.06
N PHE A 454 -0.73 11.81 -31.01
CA PHE A 454 -0.54 10.47 -31.56
C PHE A 454 -1.39 9.43 -30.79
N SER A 455 -1.53 9.58 -29.47
CA SER A 455 -2.35 8.67 -28.67
C SER A 455 -3.82 8.74 -29.06
N ILE A 456 -4.33 9.93 -29.37
CA ILE A 456 -5.71 10.11 -29.86
C ILE A 456 -5.87 9.45 -31.24
N LYS A 457 -4.93 9.68 -32.16
CA LYS A 457 -4.95 9.06 -33.50
C LYS A 457 -4.91 7.54 -33.46
N ILE A 458 -4.09 6.95 -32.59
CA ILE A 458 -4.03 5.49 -32.40
C ILE A 458 -5.37 4.95 -31.87
N SER A 459 -6.02 5.66 -30.94
CA SER A 459 -7.35 5.30 -30.44
C SER A 459 -8.42 5.33 -31.54
N GLU A 460 -8.41 6.34 -32.40
CA GLU A 460 -9.32 6.43 -33.55
C GLU A 460 -9.11 5.28 -34.55
N LEU A 461 -7.85 4.96 -34.86
CA LEU A 461 -7.50 3.84 -35.74
C LEU A 461 -7.91 2.49 -35.15
N SER A 462 -7.70 2.29 -33.85
CA SER A 462 -8.14 1.09 -33.14
C SER A 462 -9.66 0.92 -33.20
N ASN A 463 -10.43 2.00 -33.04
CA ASN A 463 -11.89 1.96 -33.15
C ASN A 463 -12.35 1.62 -34.58
N LYS A 464 -11.66 2.13 -35.61
CA LYS A 464 -11.93 1.77 -37.01
C LYS A 464 -11.63 0.29 -37.28
N LEU A 465 -10.52 -0.22 -36.74
CA LEU A 465 -10.14 -1.63 -36.85
C LEU A 465 -11.19 -2.56 -36.23
N SER A 466 -11.71 -2.20 -35.05
CA SER A 466 -12.79 -2.95 -34.39
C SER A 466 -14.05 -3.03 -35.25
N LYS A 467 -14.50 -1.91 -35.83
CA LYS A 467 -15.69 -1.88 -36.71
C LYS A 467 -15.50 -2.69 -37.98
N LEU A 468 -14.29 -2.69 -38.55
CA LEU A 468 -13.96 -3.52 -39.70
C LEU A 468 -13.96 -5.02 -39.34
N GLY A 469 -13.45 -5.39 -38.16
CA GLY A 469 -13.50 -6.76 -37.65
C GLY A 469 -14.93 -7.27 -37.45
N GLU A 470 -15.84 -6.46 -36.89
CA GLU A 470 -17.26 -6.79 -36.78
C GLU A 470 -17.90 -7.02 -38.15
N LYS A 471 -17.61 -6.13 -39.10
CA LYS A 471 -18.09 -6.24 -40.48
C LYS A 471 -17.57 -7.51 -41.16
N GLN A 472 -16.30 -7.85 -40.96
CA GLN A 472 -15.68 -9.08 -41.45
C GLN A 472 -16.38 -10.32 -40.89
N GLY A 473 -16.65 -10.35 -39.58
CA GLY A 473 -17.40 -11.42 -38.92
C GLY A 473 -18.81 -11.60 -39.51
N SER A 474 -19.54 -10.50 -39.71
CA SER A 474 -20.90 -10.54 -40.29
C SER A 474 -20.93 -11.04 -41.73
N ILE A 475 -19.88 -10.75 -42.52
CA ILE A 475 -19.76 -11.22 -43.90
C ILE A 475 -19.38 -12.69 -43.91
N ALA A 476 -18.46 -13.14 -43.03
CA ALA A 476 -18.09 -14.54 -42.89
C ALA A 476 -19.29 -15.42 -42.50
N GLU A 477 -20.15 -14.96 -41.59
CA GLU A 477 -21.38 -15.65 -41.22
C GLU A 477 -22.35 -15.81 -42.40
N LYS A 478 -22.61 -14.72 -43.14
CA LYS A 478 -23.46 -14.75 -44.35
C LYS A 478 -22.88 -15.67 -45.43
N MET A 479 -21.56 -15.72 -45.55
CA MET A 479 -20.86 -16.54 -46.52
C MET A 479 -21.07 -18.04 -46.30
N MET A 480 -21.20 -18.50 -45.04
CA MET A 480 -21.53 -19.89 -44.71
C MET A 480 -22.92 -20.31 -45.20
N SER A 481 -23.85 -19.35 -45.33
CA SER A 481 -25.20 -19.59 -45.86
C SER A 481 -25.27 -19.62 -47.39
N TYR A 482 -24.20 -19.16 -48.08
CA TYR A 482 -24.19 -19.07 -49.54
C TYR A 482 -23.65 -20.32 -50.19
N LYS A 483 -24.39 -20.80 -51.19
CA LYS A 483 -23.99 -21.94 -52.03
C LYS A 483 -22.64 -21.65 -52.71
N GLU A 484 -21.76 -22.63 -52.72
CA GLU A 484 -20.45 -22.52 -53.37
C GLU A 484 -20.59 -22.16 -54.85
N GLY A 485 -19.74 -21.24 -55.32
CA GLY A 485 -19.76 -20.72 -56.68
C GLY A 485 -20.85 -19.69 -57.00
N SER A 486 -21.78 -19.41 -56.07
CA SER A 486 -22.83 -18.40 -56.27
C SER A 486 -22.26 -16.97 -56.36
N GLN A 487 -22.95 -16.10 -57.12
CA GLN A 487 -22.56 -14.70 -57.26
C GLN A 487 -22.55 -13.96 -55.91
N ALA A 488 -23.47 -14.31 -55.00
CA ALA A 488 -23.50 -13.74 -53.65
C ALA A 488 -22.24 -14.07 -52.84
N ARG A 489 -21.71 -15.29 -52.98
CA ARG A 489 -20.45 -15.70 -52.35
C ARG A 489 -19.24 -14.98 -52.93
N LYS A 490 -19.18 -14.84 -54.27
CA LYS A 490 -18.11 -14.06 -54.94
C LYS A 490 -18.08 -12.59 -54.50
N ASN A 491 -19.25 -11.96 -54.36
CA ASN A 491 -19.34 -10.58 -53.87
C ASN A 491 -18.91 -10.46 -52.39
N ALA A 492 -19.20 -11.48 -51.57
CA ALA A 492 -18.75 -11.55 -50.17
C ALA A 492 -17.22 -11.75 -50.07
N GLU A 493 -16.62 -12.59 -50.92
CA GLU A 493 -15.15 -12.77 -51.02
C GLU A 493 -14.46 -11.45 -51.38
N GLN A 494 -14.98 -10.73 -52.38
CA GLN A 494 -14.46 -9.41 -52.75
C GLN A 494 -14.55 -8.39 -51.61
N SER A 495 -15.65 -8.40 -50.87
CA SER A 495 -15.84 -7.52 -49.71
C SER A 495 -14.89 -7.86 -48.56
N MET A 496 -14.63 -9.16 -48.30
CA MET A 496 -13.62 -9.62 -47.34
C MET A 496 -12.22 -9.18 -47.74
N ASN A 497 -11.83 -9.38 -49.00
CA ASN A 497 -10.52 -8.95 -49.49
C ASN A 497 -10.32 -7.43 -49.41
N GLN A 498 -11.38 -6.64 -49.60
CA GLN A 498 -11.34 -5.20 -49.44
C GLN A 498 -11.16 -4.79 -47.97
N ILE A 499 -11.89 -5.43 -47.05
CA ILE A 499 -11.76 -5.19 -45.61
C ILE A 499 -10.35 -5.56 -45.12
N GLU A 500 -9.81 -6.68 -45.57
CA GLU A 500 -8.46 -7.12 -45.20
C GLU A 500 -7.38 -6.12 -45.66
N LYS A 501 -7.52 -5.57 -46.87
CA LYS A 501 -6.64 -4.49 -47.35
C LYS A 501 -6.74 -3.23 -46.50
N GLU A 502 -7.96 -2.83 -46.11
CA GLU A 502 -8.18 -1.66 -45.26
C GLU A 502 -7.62 -1.86 -43.84
N MET A 503 -7.78 -3.04 -43.26
CA MET A 503 -7.19 -3.40 -41.97
C MET A 503 -5.67 -3.33 -42.02
N LYS A 504 -5.04 -3.87 -43.07
CA LYS A 504 -3.59 -3.83 -43.24
C LYS A 504 -3.03 -2.41 -43.35
N ILE A 505 -3.76 -1.49 -44.01
CA ILE A 505 -3.39 -0.07 -44.08
C ILE A 505 -3.46 0.59 -42.70
N ILE A 506 -4.52 0.28 -41.93
CA ILE A 506 -4.68 0.81 -40.56
C ILE A 506 -3.57 0.30 -39.64
N GLU A 507 -3.23 -0.99 -39.72
CA GLU A 507 -2.13 -1.58 -38.96
C GLU A 507 -0.79 -0.91 -39.26
N GLN A 508 -0.47 -0.67 -40.54
CA GLN A 508 0.74 0.06 -40.94
C GLN A 508 0.76 1.50 -40.42
N GLN A 509 -0.39 2.18 -40.37
CA GLN A 509 -0.48 3.53 -39.79
C GLN A 509 -0.27 3.51 -38.28
N MET A 510 -0.81 2.51 -37.58
CA MET A 510 -0.60 2.33 -36.14
C MET A 510 0.87 2.03 -35.82
N GLU A 511 1.53 1.19 -36.62
CA GLU A 511 2.97 0.90 -36.50
C GLU A 511 3.80 2.18 -36.67
N LYS A 512 3.53 2.97 -37.71
CA LYS A 512 4.21 4.26 -37.94
C LYS A 512 4.06 5.23 -36.76
N TYR A 513 2.86 5.37 -36.20
CA TYR A 513 2.66 6.24 -35.02
C TYR A 513 3.31 5.66 -33.76
N GLY A 514 3.35 4.34 -33.61
CA GLY A 514 4.07 3.65 -32.54
C GLY A 514 5.58 3.92 -32.58
N ASP A 515 6.19 3.88 -33.76
CA ASP A 515 7.61 4.19 -33.96
C ASP A 515 7.94 5.66 -33.66
N GLU A 516 7.07 6.60 -34.06
CA GLU A 516 7.23 8.02 -33.75
C GLU A 516 7.11 8.29 -32.24
N MET A 517 6.18 7.61 -31.55
CA MET A 517 6.09 7.65 -30.09
C MET A 517 7.35 7.08 -29.43
N GLY A 518 7.89 5.98 -29.94
CA GLY A 518 9.14 5.38 -29.45
C GLY A 518 10.31 6.37 -29.48
N LYS A 519 10.50 7.05 -30.62
CA LYS A 519 11.54 8.08 -30.80
C LYS A 519 11.34 9.30 -29.89
N ILE A 520 10.10 9.68 -29.60
CA ILE A 520 9.79 10.76 -28.64
C ILE A 520 10.09 10.29 -27.20
N GLY A 521 9.73 9.05 -26.86
CA GLY A 521 10.04 8.42 -25.57
C GLY A 521 11.54 8.36 -25.28
N GLU A 522 12.36 7.97 -26.26
CA GLU A 522 13.83 7.94 -26.14
C GLU A 522 14.41 9.34 -25.87
N ARG A 523 13.92 10.36 -26.59
CA ARG A 523 14.34 11.77 -26.38
C ARG A 523 13.94 12.31 -25.01
N MET A 524 12.76 11.96 -24.52
CA MET A 524 12.33 12.33 -23.16
C MET A 524 13.19 11.66 -22.08
N ASN A 525 13.54 10.38 -22.27
CA ASN A 525 14.43 9.68 -21.34
C ASN A 525 15.81 10.35 -21.29
N PHE A 526 16.38 10.71 -22.45
CA PHE A 526 17.65 11.45 -22.53
C PHE A 526 17.60 12.81 -21.81
N ASN A 527 16.49 13.56 -21.97
CA ASN A 527 16.31 14.88 -21.33
C ASN A 527 15.94 14.80 -19.83
N SER A 528 15.55 13.63 -19.32
CA SER A 528 15.23 13.43 -17.89
C SER A 528 16.46 13.14 -17.03
N ALA A 529 17.53 12.58 -17.60
CA ALA A 529 18.76 12.25 -16.87
C ALA A 529 19.50 13.46 -16.25
N PRO A 530 19.53 14.65 -16.90
CA PRO A 530 20.02 15.88 -16.27
C PRO A 530 19.20 16.30 -15.05
N ILE A 531 17.88 16.13 -15.06
CA ILE A 531 17.00 16.50 -13.93
C ILE A 531 17.30 15.65 -12.69
N ASP A 532 17.49 14.35 -12.86
CA ASP A 532 17.86 13.43 -11.77
C ASP A 532 19.25 13.72 -11.18
N SER A 533 20.16 14.25 -12.01
CA SER A 533 21.49 14.64 -11.56
C SER A 533 21.46 15.99 -10.82
N LEU A 534 20.68 16.95 -11.32
CA LEU A 534 20.47 18.26 -10.69
C LEU A 534 19.73 18.14 -9.36
N SER A 535 18.74 17.24 -9.24
CA SER A 535 18.01 17.01 -7.99
C SER A 535 18.91 16.46 -6.88
N LYS A 536 19.83 15.54 -7.21
CA LYS A 536 20.87 15.07 -6.26
C LYS A 536 21.82 16.17 -5.83
N LEU A 537 22.18 17.10 -6.73
CA LEU A 537 23.04 18.24 -6.38
C LEU A 537 22.33 19.22 -5.44
N ILE A 538 21.02 19.45 -5.63
CA ILE A 538 20.20 20.24 -4.68
C ILE A 538 20.18 19.57 -3.30
N GLU A 539 19.97 18.25 -3.25
CA GLU A 539 19.98 17.49 -1.99
C GLU A 539 21.33 17.60 -1.26
N LEU A 540 22.44 17.53 -2.00
CA LEU A 540 23.79 17.68 -1.43
C LEU A 540 24.05 19.10 -0.89
N GLU A 541 23.59 20.13 -1.59
CA GLU A 541 23.75 21.52 -1.16
C GLU A 541 22.76 21.92 -0.04
N ALA A 542 21.68 21.14 0.17
CA ALA A 542 20.73 21.35 1.26
C ALA A 542 21.24 20.83 2.63
N LYS A 543 22.10 19.80 2.65
CA LYS A 543 22.63 19.21 3.90
C LYS A 543 23.40 20.20 4.79
N PRO A 544 24.28 21.06 4.26
CA PRO A 544 24.94 22.10 5.06
C PRO A 544 23.95 23.12 5.65
N ILE A 545 22.90 23.47 4.91
CA ILE A 545 21.86 24.40 5.37
C ILE A 545 21.09 23.79 6.56
N GLU A 546 20.74 22.51 6.49
CA GLU A 546 20.07 21.79 7.58
C GLU A 546 20.95 21.71 8.83
N ALA A 547 22.24 21.42 8.66
CA ALA A 547 23.20 21.36 9.76
C ALA A 547 23.40 22.74 10.42
N LEU A 548 23.59 23.79 9.64
CA LEU A 548 23.72 25.17 10.13
C LEU A 548 22.43 25.65 10.80
N GLY A 549 21.26 25.25 10.29
CA GLY A 549 19.96 25.55 10.90
C GLY A 549 19.80 24.94 12.29
N LYS A 550 20.24 23.69 12.50
CA LYS A 550 20.26 23.04 13.82
C LYS A 550 21.20 23.74 14.80
N GLU A 551 22.34 24.23 14.32
CA GLU A 551 23.30 25.00 15.13
C GLU A 551 22.70 26.35 15.55
N MET A 552 22.02 27.05 14.64
CA MET A 552 21.27 28.28 14.97
C MET A 552 20.17 28.05 16.01
N GLU A 553 19.46 26.91 15.94
CA GLU A 553 18.42 26.56 16.91
C GLU A 553 18.99 26.37 18.32
N LEU A 554 20.21 25.84 18.46
CA LEU A 554 20.89 25.69 19.75
C LEU A 554 21.25 27.06 20.35
N HIS A 555 21.80 27.96 19.55
CA HIS A 555 22.08 29.34 19.99
C HIS A 555 20.79 30.09 20.36
N ALA A 556 19.71 29.90 19.61
CA ALA A 556 18.40 30.46 19.92
C ALA A 556 17.82 29.94 21.25
N LYS A 557 18.02 28.64 21.55
CA LYS A 557 17.63 28.04 22.85
C LYS A 557 18.44 28.59 24.02
N GLU A 558 19.74 28.86 23.82
CA GLU A 558 20.58 29.48 24.86
C GLU A 558 20.14 30.93 25.16
N ILE A 559 19.74 31.69 24.14
CA ILE A 559 19.14 33.02 24.32
C ILE A 559 17.82 32.89 25.10
N HIS A 560 16.97 31.93 24.74
CA HIS A 560 15.66 31.71 25.39
C HIS A 560 15.76 31.42 26.89
N LYS A 561 16.78 30.66 27.31
CA LYS A 561 17.02 30.32 28.73
C LYS A 561 17.33 31.54 29.59
N VAL A 562 18.01 32.53 29.03
CA VAL A 562 18.52 33.72 29.73
C VAL A 562 17.46 34.83 29.82
N LEU A 563 16.45 34.81 28.95
CA LEU A 563 15.42 35.85 28.92
C LEU A 563 14.40 35.74 30.08
N PRO A 564 13.81 36.84 30.58
CA PRO A 564 12.75 36.80 31.57
C PRO A 564 11.46 36.12 31.05
N ALA A 565 10.66 35.53 31.93
CA ALA A 565 9.43 34.82 31.55
C ALA A 565 8.41 35.70 30.79
N SER A 566 8.33 36.99 31.14
CA SER A 566 7.50 38.00 30.46
C SER A 566 7.94 38.25 29.01
N VAL A 567 9.23 38.10 28.71
CA VAL A 567 9.81 38.27 27.37
C VAL A 567 9.69 36.97 26.57
N ARG A 568 9.92 35.80 27.20
CA ARG A 568 9.73 34.49 26.57
C ARG A 568 8.31 34.30 26.05
N ALA A 569 7.30 34.75 26.78
CA ALA A 569 5.91 34.69 26.35
C ALA A 569 5.63 35.53 25.09
N LYS A 570 6.21 36.74 24.97
CA LYS A 570 6.10 37.61 23.80
C LYS A 570 6.85 37.05 22.57
N ILE A 571 7.99 36.39 22.79
CA ILE A 571 8.78 35.76 21.71
C ILE A 571 8.11 34.47 21.22
N ASN A 572 7.57 33.64 22.12
CA ASN A 572 6.89 32.38 21.76
C ASN A 572 5.63 32.61 20.91
N SER A 573 4.90 33.72 21.10
CA SER A 573 3.78 34.07 20.23
C SER A 573 4.20 34.42 18.79
N ALA A 574 5.44 34.88 18.59
CA ALA A 574 6.01 35.15 17.26
C ALA A 574 6.69 33.90 16.66
N PHE A 575 7.27 33.04 17.50
CA PHE A 575 7.92 31.79 17.11
C PHE A 575 6.90 30.73 16.64
N ASN A 576 5.73 30.64 17.30
CA ASN A 576 4.65 29.71 16.93
C ASN A 576 3.87 30.12 15.66
N SER A 577 4.19 31.26 15.04
CA SER A 577 3.65 31.69 13.74
C SER A 577 4.58 31.43 12.55
N ILE A 578 5.77 30.86 12.80
CA ILE A 578 6.71 30.44 11.76
C ILE A 578 6.35 29.00 11.37
N PRO A 579 5.91 28.71 10.13
CA PRO A 579 5.73 27.33 9.70
C PRO A 579 7.10 26.62 9.72
N ASP A 580 7.10 25.32 10.05
CA ASP A 580 8.28 24.46 10.01
C ASP A 580 9.11 24.73 8.76
N PHE A 581 10.44 24.66 8.89
CA PHE A 581 11.37 24.78 7.75
C PHE A 581 10.82 23.93 6.60
N PRO A 582 10.60 24.50 5.41
CA PRO A 582 10.06 23.73 4.31
C PRO A 582 11.03 22.57 4.06
N GLU A 583 10.51 21.34 4.12
CA GLU A 583 11.21 20.17 3.57
C GLU A 583 11.72 20.56 2.19
N ALA A 584 12.95 20.14 1.86
CA ALA A 584 13.55 20.37 0.56
C ALA A 584 12.49 20.12 -0.53
N PRO A 585 12.31 21.06 -1.49
CA PRO A 585 11.22 20.97 -2.44
C PRO A 585 11.23 19.58 -3.05
N THR A 586 10.16 18.82 -2.82
CA THR A 586 10.01 17.50 -3.42
C THR A 586 10.23 17.68 -4.92
N PRO A 587 11.13 16.89 -5.55
CA PRO A 587 11.37 17.01 -6.98
C PRO A 587 10.02 16.99 -7.71
N PRO A 588 9.82 17.85 -8.72
CA PRO A 588 8.54 17.92 -9.41
C PRO A 588 8.17 16.51 -9.82
N THR A 589 6.99 16.07 -9.40
CA THR A 589 6.45 14.77 -9.77
C THR A 589 6.56 14.67 -11.29
N PRO A 590 7.23 13.64 -11.86
CA PRO A 590 7.23 13.48 -13.30
C PRO A 590 5.79 13.55 -13.79
N PRO A 591 5.51 14.25 -14.90
CA PRO A 591 4.15 14.40 -15.39
C PRO A 591 3.51 13.01 -15.42
N ALA A 592 2.34 12.89 -14.78
CA ALA A 592 1.61 11.63 -14.78
C ALA A 592 1.55 11.12 -16.22
N PRO A 593 1.90 9.84 -16.50
CA PRO A 593 1.76 9.31 -17.85
C PRO A 593 0.33 9.62 -18.29
N ALA A 594 0.20 10.30 -19.44
CA ALA A 594 -1.09 10.74 -19.97
C ALA A 594 -2.09 9.58 -19.84
N SER A 595 -3.14 9.79 -19.06
CA SER A 595 -4.20 8.81 -18.91
C SER A 595 -4.77 8.52 -20.29
N PHE A 596 -4.62 7.28 -20.75
CA PHE A 596 -5.25 6.85 -22.00
C PHE A 596 -6.74 7.25 -21.99
N PRO A 597 -7.25 7.87 -23.07
CA PRO A 597 -8.65 8.24 -23.13
C PRO A 597 -9.51 6.99 -22.94
N THR A 598 -10.45 7.08 -21.98
CA THR A 598 -11.43 6.04 -21.70
C THR A 598 -12.20 5.69 -22.98
N PRO A 599 -12.39 4.40 -23.30
CA PRO A 599 -13.20 4.01 -24.45
C PRO A 599 -14.65 4.49 -24.28
N PRO A 600 -15.33 4.88 -25.36
CA PRO A 600 -16.74 5.26 -25.30
C PRO A 600 -17.58 4.10 -24.79
N SER A 601 -18.48 4.39 -23.85
CA SER A 601 -19.43 3.43 -23.27
C SER A 601 -20.22 2.71 -24.37
N PRO A 602 -20.43 1.38 -24.27
CA PRO A 602 -21.25 0.66 -25.23
C PRO A 602 -22.71 1.17 -25.18
N PRO A 603 -23.43 1.16 -26.32
CA PRO A 603 -24.82 1.58 -26.38
C PRO A 603 -25.68 0.72 -25.46
N SER A 604 -26.51 1.38 -24.65
CA SER A 604 -27.48 0.74 -23.78
C SER A 604 -28.47 -0.08 -24.61
N ILE A 605 -28.36 -1.41 -24.56
CA ILE A 605 -29.41 -2.29 -25.04
C ILE A 605 -30.50 -2.28 -23.96
N LYS A 606 -31.57 -1.51 -24.19
CA LYS A 606 -32.84 -1.70 -23.49
C LYS A 606 -33.46 -3.03 -23.94
N PRO A 607 -34.16 -3.73 -23.05
CA PRO A 607 -34.56 -5.13 -23.20
C PRO A 607 -35.43 -5.40 -24.43
#